data_AF-A0A218X439-F1
#
_entry.id   AF-A0A218X439-F1
#
_cell.length_a   1.000
_cell.length_b   1.000
_cell.length_c   1.000
_cell.angle_alpha   90.00
_cell.angle_beta   90.00
_cell.angle_gamma   90.00
#
_symmetry.space_group_name_H-M   'P 1'
#
loop_
_entity.id
_entity.type
_entity.pdbx_description
1 polymer ?
#
loop_
_entity_poly.entity_id
_entity_poly.type
_entity_poly.pdbx_seq_one_letter_code
_entity_poly.pdbx_strand_id
1 'polypeptide(L)'
;MGVSHFLCFAIASLLCLALVCPSHAQDSPQDYLNAHNAARRQVGVGQMAWDVNLATYARNYANKHIGDCKMVRSPTARIWPGAAAICRARLQ
;
A
#
# COMPACT_ATOMS: atom_id res chain seq x y z
N MET A 1 7.35 32.82 33.83
CA MET A 1 6.36 31.73 33.70
C MET A 1 5.62 31.76 32.36
N GLY A 2 5.39 32.92 31.72
CA GLY A 2 4.66 32.99 30.44
C GLY A 2 5.36 32.37 29.22
N VAL A 3 6.68 32.54 29.08
CA VAL A 3 7.43 32.08 27.88
C VAL A 3 7.44 30.55 27.73
N SER A 4 7.50 29.83 28.86
CA SER A 4 7.46 28.36 28.88
C SER A 4 6.08 27.82 28.49
N HIS A 5 5.00 28.51 28.84
CA HIS A 5 3.64 28.13 28.45
C HIS A 5 3.43 28.30 26.94
N PHE A 6 3.84 29.44 26.36
CA PHE A 6 3.75 29.67 24.92
C PHE A 6 4.58 28.66 24.11
N LEU A 7 5.76 28.29 24.62
CA LEU A 7 6.60 27.27 24.00
C LEU A 7 5.93 25.89 24.03
N CYS A 8 5.32 25.50 25.15
CA CYS A 8 4.58 24.25 25.26
C CYS A 8 3.38 24.18 24.31
N PHE A 9 2.60 25.27 24.17
CA PHE A 9 1.48 25.32 23.23
C PHE A 9 1.94 25.22 21.77
N ALA A 10 3.04 25.89 21.40
CA ALA A 10 3.61 25.80 20.06
C ALA A 10 4.09 24.37 19.74
N ILE A 11 4.77 23.72 20.68
CA ILE A 11 5.25 22.33 20.53
C ILE A 11 4.06 21.36 20.44
N ALA A 12 3.05 21.52 21.29
CA ALA A 12 1.85 20.68 21.26
C ALA A 12 1.08 20.83 19.94
N SER A 13 0.96 22.05 19.42
CA SER A 13 0.33 22.33 18.11
C SER A 13 1.09 21.66 16.95
N LEU A 14 2.42 21.77 16.93
CA LEU A 14 3.25 21.12 15.90
C LEU A 14 3.18 19.59 15.96
N LEU A 15 3.16 19.01 17.17
CA LEU A 15 3.00 17.57 17.35
C LEU A 15 1.62 17.09 16.88
N CYS A 16 0.54 17.81 17.22
CA CYS A 16 -0.79 17.53 16.72
C CYS A 16 -0.85 17.58 15.19
N LEU A 17 -0.24 18.57 14.55
CA LEU A 17 -0.23 18.69 13.09
C LEU A 17 0.55 17.54 12.44
N ALA A 18 1.70 17.14 13.01
CA ALA A 18 2.50 16.02 12.51
C ALA A 18 1.79 14.67 12.66
N LEU A 19 0.99 14.48 13.71
CA LEU A 19 0.19 13.27 13.94
C LEU A 19 -1.05 13.18 13.04
N VAL A 20 -1.59 14.33 12.60
CA VAL A 20 -2.81 14.40 11.77
C VAL A 20 -2.48 14.42 10.26
N CYS A 21 -1.25 14.77 9.88
CA CYS A 21 -0.82 14.70 8.49
C CYS A 21 -0.76 13.23 8.03
N PRO A 22 -1.56 12.81 7.02
CA PRO A 22 -1.33 11.54 6.36
C PRO A 22 0.09 11.56 5.82
N SER A 23 0.90 10.57 6.21
CA SER A 23 2.22 10.37 5.63
C SER A 23 2.06 10.32 4.11
N HIS A 24 2.70 11.26 3.40
CA HIS A 24 2.80 11.24 1.94
C HIS A 24 3.57 9.99 1.53
N ALA A 25 2.84 8.90 1.32
CA ALA A 25 3.39 7.67 0.79
C ALA A 25 3.83 7.93 -0.65
N GLN A 26 5.02 7.42 -1.01
CA GLN A 26 5.44 7.34 -2.40
C GLN A 26 4.53 6.34 -3.11
N ASP A 27 3.67 6.82 -4.01
CA ASP A 27 2.60 6.04 -4.64
C ASP A 27 2.74 5.94 -6.16
N SER A 28 3.93 6.26 -6.70
CA SER A 28 4.18 6.09 -8.12
C SER A 28 4.28 4.60 -8.48
N PRO A 29 3.90 4.20 -9.71
CA PRO A 29 4.08 2.83 -10.19
C PRO A 29 5.49 2.25 -9.96
N GLN A 30 6.51 3.10 -10.10
CA GLN A 30 7.89 2.68 -10.02
C GLN A 30 8.31 2.36 -8.58
N ASP A 31 7.73 3.02 -7.58
CA ASP A 31 8.04 2.76 -6.17
C ASP A 31 7.62 1.34 -5.78
N TYR A 32 6.43 0.92 -6.21
CA TYR A 32 5.96 -0.46 -6.03
C TYR A 32 6.88 -1.46 -6.73
N LEU A 33 7.24 -1.22 -8.00
CA LEU A 33 8.11 -2.13 -8.75
C LEU A 33 9.51 -2.24 -8.15
N ASN A 34 10.13 -1.11 -7.78
CA ASN A 34 11.49 -1.06 -7.24
C ASN A 34 11.62 -1.90 -5.97
N ALA A 35 10.71 -1.70 -5.02
CA ALA A 35 10.72 -2.43 -3.76
C ALA A 35 10.56 -3.95 -3.98
N HIS A 36 9.61 -4.35 -4.82
CA HIS A 36 9.38 -5.77 -5.10
C HIS A 36 10.52 -6.41 -5.90
N ASN A 37 11.03 -5.74 -6.93
CA ASN A 37 12.13 -6.25 -7.76
C ASN A 37 13.45 -6.32 -6.99
N ALA A 38 13.67 -5.42 -6.02
CA ALA A 38 14.81 -5.54 -5.11
C ALA A 38 14.72 -6.83 -4.27
N ALA A 39 13.56 -7.11 -3.66
CA ALA A 39 13.35 -8.33 -2.88
C ALA A 39 13.43 -9.60 -3.76
N ARG A 40 12.82 -9.60 -4.94
CA ARG A 40 12.87 -10.74 -5.88
C ARG A 40 14.29 -11.06 -6.35
N ARG A 41 15.09 -10.02 -6.60
CA ARG A 41 16.51 -10.17 -6.97
C ARG A 41 17.32 -10.83 -5.85
N GLN A 42 17.05 -10.50 -4.58
CA GLN A 42 17.75 -11.11 -3.44
C GLN A 42 17.53 -12.63 -3.34
N VAL A 43 16.40 -13.12 -3.87
CA VAL A 43 16.05 -14.55 -3.88
C VAL A 43 16.17 -15.20 -5.27
N GLY A 44 16.82 -14.53 -6.23
CA GLY A 44 17.09 -15.09 -7.56
C GLY A 44 15.86 -15.25 -8.47
N VAL A 45 14.76 -14.55 -8.18
CA VAL A 45 13.52 -14.60 -8.97
C VAL A 45 13.49 -13.43 -9.97
N GLY A 46 13.04 -13.69 -11.21
CA GLY A 46 12.95 -12.68 -12.27
C GLY A 46 12.09 -11.46 -11.92
N GLN A 47 12.34 -10.33 -12.56
CA GLN A 47 11.65 -9.07 -12.25
C GLN A 47 10.17 -9.09 -12.69
N MET A 48 9.35 -8.30 -11.99
CA MET A 48 7.98 -7.98 -12.41
C MET A 48 7.96 -6.68 -13.22
N ALA A 49 6.98 -6.58 -14.11
CA ALA A 49 6.65 -5.38 -14.86
C ALA A 49 5.31 -4.80 -14.39
N TRP A 50 5.09 -3.52 -14.64
CA TRP A 50 3.84 -2.86 -14.30
C TRP A 50 2.71 -3.30 -15.23
N ASP A 51 1.55 -3.61 -14.66
CA ASP A 51 0.32 -3.89 -15.40
C ASP A 51 -0.73 -2.83 -15.02
N VAL A 52 -1.15 -2.04 -16.02
CA VAL A 52 -2.11 -0.94 -15.85
C VAL A 52 -3.50 -1.43 -15.46
N ASN A 53 -3.93 -2.60 -15.95
CA ASN A 53 -5.22 -3.19 -15.62
C ASN A 53 -5.23 -3.67 -14.16
N LEU A 54 -4.13 -4.31 -13.74
CA LEU A 54 -3.94 -4.73 -12.35
C LEU A 54 -3.96 -3.53 -11.39
N ALA A 55 -3.25 -2.45 -11.76
CA ALA A 55 -3.21 -1.23 -10.98
C ALA A 55 -4.60 -0.57 -10.84
N THR A 56 -5.35 -0.53 -11.94
CA THR A 56 -6.72 -0.01 -11.97
C THR A 56 -7.65 -0.84 -11.08
N TYR A 57 -7.54 -2.17 -11.16
CA TYR A 57 -8.29 -3.06 -10.28
C TYR A 57 -7.96 -2.83 -8.81
N ALA A 58 -6.67 -2.76 -8.46
CA ALA A 58 -6.21 -2.58 -7.08
C ALA A 58 -6.71 -1.25 -6.49
N ARG A 59 -6.61 -0.15 -7.26
CA ARG A 59 -7.16 1.16 -6.88
C ARG A 59 -8.67 1.09 -6.64
N ASN A 60 -9.42 0.51 -7.57
CA ASN A 60 -10.87 0.39 -7.44
C ASN A 60 -11.29 -0.47 -6.24
N TYR A 61 -10.51 -1.50 -5.90
CA TYR A 61 -10.76 -2.31 -4.71
C TYR A 61 -10.47 -1.54 -3.42
N ALA A 62 -9.33 -0.85 -3.33
CA ALA A 62 -8.98 -0.02 -2.17
C ALA A 62 -10.01 1.08 -1.91
N ASN A 63 -10.52 1.71 -2.98
CA ASN A 63 -11.57 2.73 -2.87
C ASN A 63 -12.87 2.22 -2.25
N LYS A 64 -13.14 0.92 -2.23
CA LYS A 64 -14.32 0.35 -1.53
C LYS A 64 -14.20 0.42 -0.01
N HIS A 65 -12.97 0.51 0.50
CA HIS A 65 -12.65 0.45 1.92
C HIS A 65 -12.02 1.75 2.43
N ILE A 66 -12.01 2.83 1.64
CA ILE A 66 -11.43 4.13 2.07
C ILE A 66 -12.22 4.75 3.24
N GLY A 67 -13.52 4.47 3.34
CA GLY A 67 -14.39 4.99 4.41
C GLY A 67 -14.40 4.15 5.68
N ASP A 68 -14.04 2.87 5.62
CA ASP A 68 -14.07 1.95 6.76
C ASP A 68 -12.68 1.46 7.20
N CYS A 69 -11.65 1.69 6.38
CA CYS A 69 -10.27 1.27 6.55
C CYS A 69 -10.11 -0.23 6.88
N LYS A 70 -11.08 -1.06 6.50
CA LYS A 70 -11.02 -2.48 6.82
C LYS A 70 -10.01 -3.18 5.92
N MET A 71 -9.08 -3.90 6.54
CA MET A 71 -8.12 -4.74 5.84
C MET A 71 -8.78 -6.05 5.39
N VAL A 72 -9.55 -5.99 4.31
CA VAL A 72 -10.21 -7.14 3.69
C VAL A 72 -9.51 -7.49 2.38
N ARG A 73 -9.33 -8.79 2.12
CA ARG A 73 -8.67 -9.28 0.90
C ARG A 73 -9.64 -9.31 -0.28
N SER A 74 -9.16 -8.89 -1.46
CA SER A 74 -9.92 -8.99 -2.70
C SER A 74 -10.15 -10.46 -3.12
N PRO A 75 -11.27 -10.80 -3.79
CA PRO A 75 -11.52 -12.15 -4.28
C PRO A 75 -10.50 -12.57 -5.37
N THR A 76 -9.99 -13.80 -5.27
CA THR A 76 -8.88 -14.30 -6.11
C THR A 76 -9.25 -14.53 -7.59
N ALA A 77 -10.54 -14.74 -7.89
CA ALA A 77 -10.98 -15.26 -9.18
C ALA A 77 -10.95 -14.23 -10.35
N ARG A 78 -10.74 -12.94 -10.08
CA ARG A 78 -11.00 -11.88 -11.08
C ARG A 78 -9.75 -11.32 -11.77
N ILE A 79 -8.54 -11.71 -11.34
CA ILE A 79 -7.31 -10.98 -11.68
C ILE A 79 -6.31 -11.84 -12.47
N TRP A 80 -6.39 -13.16 -12.36
CA TRP A 80 -5.50 -14.06 -13.09
C TRP A 80 -6.31 -15.25 -13.61
N PRO A 81 -6.53 -15.36 -14.94
CA PRO A 81 -7.11 -16.55 -15.54
C PRO A 81 -6.32 -17.82 -15.16
N GLY A 82 -5.01 -17.68 -14.91
CA GLY A 82 -4.12 -18.76 -14.46
C GLY A 82 -4.13 -19.06 -12.94
N ALA A 83 -4.63 -18.17 -12.07
CA ALA A 83 -4.64 -18.42 -10.62
C ALA A 83 -5.60 -19.58 -10.25
N ALA A 84 -6.72 -19.69 -10.96
CA ALA A 84 -7.66 -20.79 -10.79
C ALA A 84 -7.07 -22.13 -11.24
N ALA A 85 -6.13 -22.13 -12.19
CA ALA A 85 -5.44 -23.34 -12.64
C ALA A 85 -4.38 -23.82 -11.63
N ILE A 86 -3.62 -22.89 -11.03
CA ILE A 86 -2.58 -23.21 -10.03
C ILE A 86 -3.20 -23.77 -8.73
N CYS A 87 -4.32 -23.20 -8.28
CA CYS A 87 -4.98 -23.69 -7.05
C CYS A 87 -5.55 -25.12 -7.23
N ARG A 88 -6.03 -25.44 -8.45
CA ARG A 88 -6.52 -26.79 -8.79
C ARG A 88 -5.39 -27.82 -8.81
N ALA A 89 -4.20 -27.44 -9.27
CA ALA A 89 -3.02 -28.30 -9.34
C ALA A 89 -2.34 -28.58 -7.98
N ARG A 90 -2.72 -27.87 -6.91
CA ARG A 90 -2.20 -28.11 -5.54
C ARG A 90 -3.17 -28.90 -4.67
N LEU A 91 -4.40 -29.11 -5.13
CA LEU A 91 -5.44 -29.90 -4.46
C LEU A 91 -5.72 -31.24 -5.16
N GLN A 92 -4.84 -31.63 -6.10
CA GLN A 92 -4.73 -32.95 -6.71
C GLN A 92 -3.33 -33.48 -6.40
#